data_AF-A0A7S8EAK2-F1
#
_entry.id   AF-A0A7S8EAK2-F1
#
_cell.length_a   1.000
_cell.length_b   1.000
_cell.length_c   1.000
_cell.angle_alpha   90.00
_cell.angle_beta   90.00
_cell.angle_gamma   90.00
#
_symmetry.space_group_name_H-M   'P 1'
#
loop_
_entity.id
_entity.type
_entity.pdbx_description
1 polymer ?
#
loop_
_entity_poly.entity_id
_entity_poly.type
_entity_poly.pdbx_seq_one_letter_code
_entity_poly.pdbx_strand_id
1 'polypeptide(L)'
;MIYEIHLYVPKASRLTPAMVEWLYQNGHSDTEPELFWPVRKLRQKALARHMLRLDPSLIPTQGPGGDVELHYPDEQIGIVLYIHDRGVIVFFPYMAYSVYSRVVLGMCYTYIRFLYDAAGFWSFDPQLNIISFADDFVSIEDTAALMDQMLPKQLQG
;
A
#
# COMPACT_ATOMS: atom_id res chain seq x y z
N MET A 1 -2.81 -15.41 -4.84
CA MET A 1 -2.51 -14.68 -3.59
C MET A 1 -2.49 -13.20 -3.92
N ILE A 2 -3.01 -12.33 -3.05
CA ILE A 2 -2.95 -10.87 -3.25
C ILE A 2 -1.78 -10.37 -2.40
N TYR A 3 -0.93 -9.53 -2.98
CA TYR A 3 0.11 -8.80 -2.27
C TYR A 3 -0.45 -7.45 -1.83
N GLU A 4 -0.06 -6.98 -0.67
CA GLU A 4 -0.51 -5.72 -0.10
C GLU A 4 0.67 -4.93 0.46
N ILE A 5 0.73 -3.64 0.19
CA ILE A 5 1.69 -2.72 0.82
C ILE A 5 0.89 -1.64 1.54
N HIS A 6 1.15 -1.48 2.82
CA HIS A 6 0.42 -0.56 3.69
C HIS A 6 1.17 0.77 3.77
N LEU A 7 0.48 1.86 3.50
CA LEU A 7 1.04 3.21 3.48
C LEU A 7 0.41 4.06 4.57
N TYR A 8 1.25 4.62 5.42
CA TYR A 8 0.82 5.44 6.56
C TYR A 8 1.54 6.78 6.62
N VAL A 9 0.85 7.82 7.07
CA VAL A 9 1.48 9.11 7.41
C VAL A 9 1.61 9.19 8.92
N PRO A 10 2.80 8.95 9.50
CA PRO A 10 2.97 8.98 10.94
C PRO A 10 2.73 10.41 11.49
N LYS A 11 2.18 10.51 12.71
CA LYS A 11 2.09 11.79 13.45
C LYS A 11 3.47 12.22 13.95
N ALA A 12 4.31 11.24 14.31
CA ALA A 12 5.74 11.45 14.46
C ALA A 12 6.39 11.56 13.08
N SER A 13 7.57 12.15 12.97
CA SER A 13 8.32 12.23 11.71
C SER A 13 8.70 10.87 11.09
N ARG A 14 8.44 9.76 11.79
CA ARG A 14 8.81 8.41 11.42
C ARG A 14 7.80 7.37 11.86
N LEU A 15 7.61 6.34 11.03
CA LEU A 15 6.85 5.15 11.37
C LEU A 15 7.79 4.15 12.07
N THR A 16 7.34 3.57 13.18
CA THR A 16 8.14 2.60 13.96
C THR A 16 7.44 1.24 14.03
N PRO A 17 8.17 0.15 14.30
CA PRO A 17 7.57 -1.17 14.47
C PRO A 17 6.46 -1.20 15.53
N ALA A 18 6.64 -0.50 16.66
CA ALA A 18 5.63 -0.41 17.70
C ALA A 18 4.35 0.32 17.24
N MET A 19 4.49 1.31 16.34
CA MET A 19 3.32 1.98 15.74
C MET A 19 2.59 1.06 14.78
N VAL A 20 3.33 0.30 13.96
CA VAL A 20 2.75 -0.69 13.05
C VAL A 20 2.00 -1.77 13.83
N GLU A 21 2.63 -2.32 14.87
CA GLU A 21 1.99 -3.30 15.76
C GLU A 21 0.69 -2.74 16.37
N TRP A 22 0.73 -1.49 16.85
CA TRP A 22 -0.46 -0.83 17.37
C TRP A 22 -1.56 -0.72 16.31
N LEU A 23 -1.21 -0.40 15.06
CA LEU A 23 -2.16 -0.30 13.94
C LEU A 23 -2.77 -1.66 13.58
N TYR A 24 -2.02 -2.76 13.68
CA TYR A 24 -2.60 -4.09 13.48
C TYR A 24 -3.60 -4.47 14.58
N GLN A 25 -3.27 -4.13 15.83
CA GLN A 25 -4.12 -4.45 16.97
C GLN A 25 -5.38 -3.58 17.03
N ASN A 26 -5.28 -2.31 16.64
CA ASN A 26 -6.31 -1.30 16.89
C ASN A 26 -6.84 -0.60 15.63
N GLY A 27 -6.30 -0.90 14.45
CA GLY A 27 -6.60 -0.19 13.19
C GLY A 27 -8.06 -0.29 12.73
N HIS A 28 -8.80 -1.27 13.26
CA HIS A 28 -10.23 -1.47 13.01
C HIS A 28 -11.13 -0.93 14.14
N SER A 29 -10.55 -0.36 15.19
CA SER A 29 -11.30 0.10 16.36
C SER A 29 -11.89 1.49 16.13
N ASP A 30 -13.22 1.60 16.21
CA ASP A 30 -13.93 2.88 16.21
C ASP A 30 -13.92 3.57 17.60
N THR A 31 -13.45 2.87 18.64
CA THR A 31 -13.51 3.34 20.02
C THR A 31 -12.22 3.98 20.52
N GLU A 32 -11.10 3.80 19.81
CA GLU A 32 -9.81 4.37 20.22
C GLU A 32 -9.77 5.90 20.04
N PRO A 33 -9.49 6.67 21.12
CA PRO A 33 -9.37 8.12 21.03
C PRO A 33 -8.31 8.57 20.01
N GLU A 34 -8.62 9.62 19.25
CA GLU A 34 -7.74 10.15 18.19
C GLU A 34 -6.32 10.47 18.67
N LEU A 35 -6.14 10.83 19.95
CA LEU A 35 -4.84 11.13 20.52
C LEU A 35 -3.86 9.93 20.45
N PHE A 36 -4.36 8.70 20.56
CA PHE A 36 -3.53 7.50 20.62
C PHE A 36 -3.17 6.94 19.25
N TRP A 37 -3.86 7.36 18.20
CA TRP A 37 -3.54 6.95 16.84
C TRP A 37 -2.15 7.43 16.44
N PRO A 38 -1.20 6.54 16.07
CA PRO A 38 0.16 6.94 15.73
C PRO A 38 0.26 7.60 14.34
N VAL A 39 -0.81 7.53 13.55
CA VAL A 39 -0.89 8.04 12.17
C VAL A 39 -1.94 9.13 12.04
N ARG A 40 -1.76 10.01 11.06
CA ARG A 40 -2.67 11.12 10.79
C ARG A 40 -3.95 10.61 10.14
N LYS A 41 -5.08 11.20 10.51
CA LYS A 41 -6.33 10.99 9.79
C LYS A 41 -6.26 11.59 8.38
N LEU A 42 -6.63 10.81 7.38
CA LEU A 42 -6.64 11.20 5.98
C LEU A 42 -8.01 11.77 5.57
N ARG A 43 -8.00 12.61 4.54
CA ARG A 43 -9.22 13.03 3.83
C ARG A 43 -9.31 12.21 2.55
N GLN A 44 -9.95 11.05 2.60
CA GLN A 44 -9.91 10.03 1.53
C GLN A 44 -10.24 10.62 0.16
N LYS A 45 -11.37 11.33 0.03
CA LYS A 45 -11.78 11.96 -1.23
C LYS A 45 -10.80 13.04 -1.73
N ALA A 46 -10.13 13.75 -0.82
CA ALA A 46 -9.14 14.75 -1.21
C ALA A 46 -7.88 14.06 -1.74
N LEU A 47 -7.41 13.02 -1.05
CA LEU A 47 -6.26 12.22 -1.49
C LEU A 47 -6.55 11.52 -2.82
N ALA A 48 -7.73 10.92 -2.99
CA ALA A 48 -8.16 10.31 -4.24
C ALA A 48 -8.11 11.29 -5.42
N ARG A 49 -8.55 12.55 -5.22
CA ARG A 49 -8.42 13.59 -6.25
C ARG A 49 -6.96 13.96 -6.56
N HIS A 50 -6.07 13.89 -5.58
CA HIS A 50 -4.64 14.10 -5.84
C HIS A 50 -4.05 12.94 -6.65
N MET A 51 -4.42 11.70 -6.34
CA MET A 51 -4.02 10.52 -7.12
C MET A 51 -4.54 10.59 -8.57
N LEU A 52 -5.79 10.99 -8.77
CA LEU A 52 -6.38 11.16 -10.11
C LEU A 52 -5.74 12.30 -10.93
N ARG A 53 -5.01 13.22 -10.29
CA ARG A 53 -4.20 14.22 -11.02
C ARG A 53 -2.86 13.66 -11.48
N LEU A 54 -2.28 12.76 -10.70
CA LEU A 54 -1.09 12.01 -11.11
C LEU A 54 -1.44 11.07 -12.26
N ASP A 55 -2.48 10.26 -12.06
CA ASP A 55 -2.93 9.24 -13.00
C ASP A 55 -4.44 9.37 -13.23
N PRO A 56 -4.84 10.10 -14.29
CA PRO A 56 -6.25 10.26 -14.64
C PRO A 56 -6.93 8.98 -15.16
N SER A 57 -6.17 7.91 -15.42
CA SER A 57 -6.70 6.66 -15.95
C SER A 57 -7.32 5.76 -14.87
N LEU A 58 -7.00 6.01 -13.60
CA LEU A 58 -7.55 5.27 -12.47
C LEU A 58 -9.09 5.41 -12.41
N ILE A 59 -9.75 4.30 -12.15
CA ILE A 59 -11.21 4.22 -12.05
C ILE A 59 -11.61 4.30 -10.57
N PRO A 60 -12.22 5.40 -10.12
CA PRO A 60 -12.63 5.54 -8.73
C PRO A 60 -13.91 4.74 -8.45
N THR A 61 -13.89 3.93 -7.41
CA THR A 61 -15.05 3.23 -6.85
C THR A 61 -15.22 3.58 -5.39
N GLN A 62 -16.46 3.48 -4.90
CA GLN A 62 -16.77 3.77 -3.50
C GLN A 62 -16.48 2.53 -2.65
N GLY A 63 -15.58 2.68 -1.68
CA GLY A 63 -15.32 1.67 -0.66
C GLY A 63 -16.29 1.75 0.52
N PRO A 64 -16.18 0.83 1.49
CA PRO A 64 -16.97 0.85 2.72
C PRO A 64 -16.65 2.09 3.57
N GLY A 65 -17.58 2.51 4.43
CA GLY A 65 -17.32 3.58 5.42
C GLY A 65 -16.99 4.97 4.84
N GLY A 66 -17.14 5.19 3.53
CA GLY A 66 -16.75 6.44 2.87
C GLY A 66 -15.30 6.43 2.34
N ASP A 67 -14.66 5.27 2.38
CA ASP A 67 -13.36 5.01 1.75
C ASP A 67 -13.46 5.07 0.22
N VAL A 68 -12.31 5.14 -0.43
CA VAL A 68 -12.21 5.26 -1.88
C VAL A 68 -11.25 4.22 -2.40
N GLU A 69 -11.67 3.47 -3.41
CA GLU A 69 -10.82 2.58 -4.16
C GLU A 69 -10.49 3.24 -5.50
N LEU A 70 -9.22 3.16 -5.91
CA LEU A 70 -8.79 3.55 -7.25
C LEU A 70 -8.24 2.32 -7.96
N HIS A 71 -8.98 1.85 -8.96
CA HIS A 71 -8.63 0.66 -9.74
C HIS A 71 -7.81 1.07 -10.95
N TYR A 72 -6.72 0.34 -11.20
CA TYR A 72 -6.03 0.45 -12.47
C TYR A 72 -6.96 -0.06 -13.59
N PRO A 73 -7.03 0.60 -14.76
CA PRO A 73 -8.06 0.31 -15.77
C PRO A 73 -7.95 -1.08 -16.40
N ASP A 74 -6.77 -1.70 -16.36
CA ASP A 74 -6.57 -3.08 -16.80
C ASP A 74 -6.77 -4.06 -15.65
N GLU A 75 -7.88 -4.80 -15.68
CA GLU A 75 -8.23 -5.82 -14.70
C GLU A 75 -7.19 -6.95 -14.60
N GLN A 76 -6.40 -7.20 -15.65
CA GLN A 76 -5.34 -8.22 -15.62
C GLN A 76 -4.16 -7.79 -14.76
N ILE A 77 -3.87 -6.48 -14.72
CA ILE A 77 -2.85 -5.91 -13.83
C ILE A 77 -3.33 -5.96 -12.37
N GLY A 78 -4.63 -5.73 -12.14
CA GLY A 78 -5.26 -5.95 -10.84
C GLY A 78 -4.73 -5.06 -9.70
N ILE A 79 -4.12 -3.91 -10.02
CA ILE A 79 -3.70 -2.93 -9.02
C ILE A 79 -4.92 -2.19 -8.48
N VAL A 80 -5.05 -2.13 -7.16
CA VAL A 80 -6.06 -1.32 -6.47
C VAL A 80 -5.41 -0.50 -5.36
N LEU A 81 -5.63 0.81 -5.38
CA LEU A 81 -5.24 1.72 -4.30
C LEU A 81 -6.46 1.94 -3.40
N TYR A 82 -6.48 1.27 -2.25
CA TYR A 82 -7.54 1.41 -1.26
C TYR A 82 -7.22 2.51 -0.26
N ILE A 83 -7.95 3.63 -0.34
CA ILE A 83 -7.74 4.81 0.49
C ILE A 83 -8.78 4.82 1.61
N HIS A 84 -8.31 4.61 2.84
CA HIS A 84 -9.11 4.67 4.04
C HIS A 84 -8.71 5.84 4.95
N ASP A 85 -9.42 6.01 6.07
CA ASP A 85 -9.24 7.18 6.95
C ASP A 85 -7.88 7.21 7.68
N ARG A 86 -7.13 6.11 7.71
CA ARG A 86 -5.82 6.00 8.38
C ARG A 86 -4.63 5.76 7.45
N GLY A 87 -4.87 5.38 6.20
CA GLY A 87 -3.80 4.96 5.30
C GLY A 87 -4.27 4.71 3.88
N VAL A 88 -3.32 4.24 3.07
CA VAL A 88 -3.59 3.68 1.74
C VAL A 88 -3.03 2.27 1.71
N ILE A 89 -3.78 1.31 1.16
CA ILE A 89 -3.29 -0.04 0.93
C ILE A 89 -3.18 -0.23 -0.58
N VAL A 90 -2.01 -0.61 -1.06
CA VAL A 90 -1.78 -0.94 -2.47
C VAL A 90 -1.92 -2.44 -2.62
N PHE A 91 -3.00 -2.88 -3.25
CA PHE A 91 -3.22 -4.29 -3.59
C PHE A 91 -2.76 -4.57 -5.01
N PHE A 92 -2.14 -5.72 -5.23
CA PHE A 92 -1.83 -6.23 -6.57
C PHE A 92 -1.71 -7.76 -6.54
N PRO A 93 -1.99 -8.45 -7.65
CA PRO A 93 -1.92 -9.90 -7.69
C PRO A 93 -0.46 -10.37 -7.51
N TYR A 94 -0.30 -11.46 -6.78
CA TYR A 94 0.97 -12.18 -6.75
C TYR A 94 1.26 -12.77 -8.14
N MET A 95 2.42 -12.47 -8.70
CA MET A 95 2.83 -12.89 -10.03
C MET A 95 4.21 -13.54 -10.00
N ALA A 96 4.28 -14.73 -10.61
CA ALA A 96 5.53 -15.47 -10.80
C ALA A 96 6.52 -14.68 -11.66
N TYR A 97 7.82 -14.84 -11.38
CA TYR A 97 8.91 -14.15 -12.06
C TYR A 97 8.73 -14.08 -13.58
N SER A 98 8.44 -12.87 -14.04
CA SER A 98 8.39 -12.52 -15.44
C SER A 98 8.65 -11.03 -15.57
N VAL A 99 8.98 -10.56 -16.77
CA VAL A 99 9.05 -9.12 -17.07
C VAL A 99 7.80 -8.39 -16.57
N TYR A 100 6.65 -9.08 -16.59
CA TYR A 100 5.38 -8.56 -16.13
C TYR A 100 5.35 -8.24 -14.63
N SER A 101 5.90 -9.08 -13.74
CA SER A 101 5.92 -8.80 -12.30
C SER A 101 6.74 -7.55 -11.97
N ARG A 102 7.88 -7.36 -12.66
CA ARG A 102 8.73 -6.17 -12.52
C ARG A 102 8.03 -4.90 -13.00
N VAL A 103 7.25 -5.00 -14.08
CA VAL A 103 6.44 -3.86 -14.57
C VAL A 103 5.38 -3.48 -13.56
N VAL A 104 4.61 -4.45 -13.04
CA VAL A 104 3.57 -4.18 -12.04
C VAL A 104 4.16 -3.63 -10.75
N LEU A 105 5.27 -4.19 -10.25
CA LEU A 105 5.97 -3.62 -9.10
C LEU A 105 6.43 -2.18 -9.39
N GLY A 106 7.03 -1.92 -10.54
CA GLY A 106 7.42 -0.56 -10.93
C GLY A 106 6.25 0.43 -10.92
N MET A 107 5.06 0.00 -11.34
CA MET A 107 3.83 0.79 -11.26
C MET A 107 3.41 1.05 -9.80
N CYS A 108 3.33 0.00 -8.98
CA CYS A 108 3.00 0.13 -7.55
C CYS A 108 3.94 1.12 -6.85
N TYR A 109 5.25 0.95 -7.02
CA TYR A 109 6.27 1.81 -6.43
C TYR A 109 6.25 3.24 -6.98
N THR A 110 5.74 3.46 -8.20
CA THR A 110 5.51 4.83 -8.70
C THR A 110 4.43 5.55 -7.87
N TYR A 111 3.34 4.86 -7.54
CA TYR A 111 2.29 5.43 -6.69
C TYR A 111 2.78 5.65 -5.25
N ILE A 112 3.51 4.69 -4.68
CA ILE A 112 4.05 4.82 -3.33
C ILE A 112 5.03 5.99 -3.26
N ARG A 113 5.95 6.10 -4.24
CA ARG A 113 6.89 7.21 -4.33
C ARG A 113 6.19 8.56 -4.43
N PHE A 114 5.15 8.66 -5.24
CA PHE A 114 4.35 9.88 -5.33
C PHE A 114 3.70 10.24 -3.97
N LEU A 115 3.11 9.26 -3.28
CA LEU A 115 2.50 9.48 -1.96
C LEU A 115 3.53 9.90 -0.92
N TYR A 116 4.73 9.33 -0.97
CA TYR A 116 5.87 9.78 -0.17
C TYR A 116 6.18 11.26 -0.45
N ASP A 117 6.41 11.64 -1.71
CA ASP A 117 6.81 13.01 -2.07
C ASP A 117 5.71 14.03 -1.77
N ALA A 118 4.44 13.65 -1.94
CA ALA A 118 3.30 14.55 -1.77
C ALA A 118 2.86 14.75 -0.31
N ALA A 119 2.98 13.71 0.53
CA ALA A 119 2.36 13.70 1.85
C ALA A 119 3.20 13.04 2.96
N GLY A 120 4.42 12.56 2.65
CA GLY A 120 5.32 11.95 3.61
C GLY A 120 4.87 10.57 4.08
N PHE A 121 4.23 9.80 3.20
CA PHE A 121 3.87 8.41 3.49
C PHE A 121 5.11 7.54 3.72
N TRP A 122 5.00 6.65 4.69
CA TRP A 122 5.89 5.53 4.95
C TRP A 122 5.22 4.25 4.46
N SER A 123 6.00 3.34 3.90
CA SER A 123 5.53 2.03 3.47
C SER A 123 5.86 0.97 4.51
N PHE A 124 4.93 0.06 4.72
CA PHE A 124 5.11 -1.17 5.47
C PHE A 124 4.68 -2.34 4.57
N ASP A 125 5.59 -3.27 4.37
CA ASP A 125 5.35 -4.53 3.67
C ASP A 125 5.08 -5.63 4.70
N PRO A 126 3.83 -6.11 4.83
CA PRO A 126 3.47 -7.14 5.81
C PRO A 126 4.07 -8.51 5.52
N GLN A 127 4.34 -8.83 4.24
CA GLN A 127 4.86 -10.13 3.83
C GLN A 127 6.36 -10.23 4.13
N LEU A 128 7.10 -9.13 4.01
CA LEU A 128 8.54 -9.04 4.32
C LEU A 128 8.83 -8.54 5.73
N ASN A 129 7.84 -7.96 6.42
CA ASN A 129 8.00 -7.25 7.69
C ASN A 129 9.04 -6.12 7.61
N ILE A 130 8.96 -5.33 6.53
CA ILE A 130 9.88 -4.21 6.26
C ILE A 130 9.11 -2.89 6.35
N ILE A 131 9.67 -1.94 7.11
CA ILE A 131 9.25 -0.53 7.10
C ILE A 131 10.26 0.24 6.24
N SER A 132 9.77 0.96 5.23
CA SER A 132 10.60 1.81 4.40
C SER A 132 10.09 3.25 4.37
N PHE A 133 11.03 4.16 4.22
CA PHE A 133 10.78 5.57 3.94
C PHE A 133 11.43 5.89 2.61
N ALA A 134 10.67 6.54 1.72
CA ALA A 134 11.13 6.90 0.38
C ALA A 134 11.31 5.75 -0.61
N ASP A 135 10.90 4.52 -0.25
CA ASP A 135 11.05 3.27 -0.99
C ASP A 135 12.46 3.10 -1.55
N ASP A 136 13.35 2.52 -0.74
CA ASP A 136 14.66 2.11 -1.22
C ASP A 136 14.48 1.10 -2.36
N PHE A 137 15.15 1.32 -3.51
CA PHE A 137 15.17 0.40 -4.66
C PHE A 137 15.48 -1.07 -4.29
N VAL A 138 16.15 -1.27 -3.14
CA VAL A 138 16.41 -2.59 -2.54
C VAL A 138 15.11 -3.34 -2.25
N SER A 139 14.06 -2.64 -1.81
CA SER A 139 12.76 -3.24 -1.49
C SER A 139 12.03 -3.83 -2.70
N ILE A 140 12.25 -3.30 -3.91
CA ILE A 140 11.68 -3.86 -5.15
C ILE A 140 12.27 -5.23 -5.46
N GLU A 141 13.61 -5.35 -5.36
CA GLU A 141 14.31 -6.61 -5.62
C GLU A 141 14.03 -7.65 -4.53
N ASP A 142 13.95 -7.23 -3.26
CA ASP A 142 13.59 -8.11 -2.14
C ASP A 142 12.13 -8.63 -2.27
N THR A 143 11.20 -7.75 -2.66
CA THR A 143 9.80 -8.13 -2.94
C THR A 143 9.74 -9.12 -4.10
N ALA A 144 10.44 -8.83 -5.19
CA ALA A 144 10.52 -9.73 -6.33
C ALA A 144 11.10 -11.10 -5.95
N ALA A 145 12.13 -11.15 -5.11
CA ALA A 145 12.75 -12.37 -4.64
C ALA A 145 11.85 -13.18 -3.69
N LEU A 146 11.07 -12.53 -2.82
CA LEU A 146 10.05 -13.22 -2.01
C LEU A 146 8.96 -13.84 -2.89
N MET A 147 8.54 -13.11 -3.93
CA MET A 147 7.60 -13.63 -4.94
C MET A 147 8.15 -14.82 -5.73
N ASP A 148 9.45 -15.14 -5.64
CA ASP A 148 9.99 -16.40 -6.17
C ASP A 148 9.92 -17.54 -5.16
N GLN A 149 10.24 -17.26 -3.90
CA GLN A 149 10.43 -18.31 -2.91
C GLN A 149 9.14 -19.02 -2.50
N MET A 150 7.97 -18.37 -2.64
CA MET A 150 6.69 -18.99 -2.27
C MET A 150 6.11 -19.90 -3.36
N LEU A 151 6.60 -19.84 -4.60
CA LEU A 151 6.09 -20.61 -5.75
C LEU A 151 6.47 -22.11 -5.78
N PRO A 152 7.71 -22.54 -5.46
CA PRO A 152 8.06 -23.96 -5.45
C PRO A 152 7.21 -24.77 -4.47
N LYS A 153 6.63 -24.13 -3.44
CA LYS A 153 5.79 -24.76 -2.44
C LYS A 153 4.32 -24.93 -2.86
N GLN A 154 3.88 -24.27 -3.94
CA GLN A 154 2.50 -24.36 -4.42
C GLN A 154 2.32 -25.28 -5.63
N LEU A 155 3.43 -25.64 -6.32
CA LEU A 155 3.43 -26.60 -7.44
C LEU A 155 3.70 -28.06 -7.01
N GLN A 156 3.90 -28.30 -5.72
CA GLN A 156 4.02 -29.65 -5.12
C GLN A 156 2.75 -30.05 -4.36
N GLY A 157 1.59 -29.63 -4.86
CA GLY A 157 0.27 -30.12 -4.44
C GLY A 157 -0.26 -31.15 -5.42
#